data_AF-R7UWK0-F1
#
_entry.id   AF-R7UWK0-F1
#
_cell.length_a   1.000
_cell.length_b   1.000
_cell.length_c   1.000
_cell.angle_alpha   90.00
_cell.angle_beta   90.00
_cell.angle_gamma   90.00
#
_symmetry.space_group_name_H-M   'P 1'
#
loop_
_entity.id
_entity.type
_entity.pdbx_description
1 polymer ?
#
loop_
_entity_poly.entity_id
_entity_poly.type
_entity_poly.pdbx_seq_one_letter_code
_entity_poly.pdbx_strand_id
1 'polypeptide(L)' 'MSGKCFACSSAFGFFKKEHGCKNCGFAFCSSCLPHKEPVPKHNNQRLPVCINCHLILTGYVYIYMYIYVYVCLI' A
#
# COMPACT_ATOMS: atom_id res chain seq x y z
N MET A 1 18.18 -6.24 -10.62
CA MET A 1 16.88 -6.73 -10.10
C MET A 1 16.87 -6.60 -8.60
N SER A 2 16.01 -5.75 -8.03
CA SER A 2 15.80 -5.68 -6.59
C SER A 2 14.91 -6.85 -6.18
N GLY A 3 15.46 -8.07 -6.14
CA GLY A 3 14.76 -9.31 -5.76
C GLY A 3 14.41 -9.36 -4.26
N LYS A 4 13.92 -8.25 -3.71
CA LYS A 4 13.63 -8.06 -2.29
C LYS A 4 12.39 -7.20 -2.11
N CYS A 5 11.63 -7.50 -1.06
CA CYS A 5 10.43 -6.76 -0.68
C CYS A 5 10.76 -5.30 -0.36
N PHE A 6 10.01 -4.35 -0.91
CA PHE A 6 10.22 -2.93 -0.66
C PHE A 6 9.95 -2.52 0.80
N ALA A 7 9.05 -3.22 1.50
CA ALA A 7 8.72 -2.91 2.90
C ALA A 7 9.68 -3.54 3.91
N CYS A 8 9.96 -4.84 3.79
CA CYS A 8 10.73 -5.59 4.79
C CYS A 8 12.13 -6.02 4.31
N SER A 9 12.53 -5.63 3.10
CA SER A 9 13.81 -6.01 2.48
C SER A 9 14.05 -7.52 2.37
N SER A 10 13.05 -8.37 2.60
CA SER A 10 13.19 -9.82 2.50
C SER A 10 13.45 -10.23 1.06
N ALA A 11 14.50 -11.02 0.83
CA ALA A 11 14.77 -11.59 -0.48
C ALA A 11 13.59 -12.48 -0.95
N PHE A 12 13.23 -12.34 -2.21
CA PHE A 12 12.32 -13.27 -2.88
C PHE A 12 13.07 -14.54 -3.25
N GLY A 13 12.34 -15.64 -3.30
CA GLY A 13 12.87 -16.95 -3.63
C GLY A 13 11.74 -17.95 -3.82
N PHE A 14 12.06 -19.24 -3.88
CA PHE A 14 11.06 -20.29 -4.10
C PHE A 14 9.93 -20.29 -3.06
N PHE A 15 10.26 -20.03 -1.79
CA PHE A 15 9.27 -19.99 -0.70
C PHE A 15 8.58 -18.62 -0.55
N LYS A 16 9.18 -17.54 -1.05
CA LYS A 16 8.65 -16.18 -0.96
C LYS A 16 8.49 -15.60 -2.35
N LYS A 17 7.30 -15.82 -2.92
CA LYS A 17 6.92 -15.26 -4.20
C LYS A 17 6.82 -13.73 -4.13
N GLU A 18 7.20 -13.11 -5.23
CA GLU A 18 7.08 -11.68 -5.43
C GLU A 18 5.64 -11.31 -5.81
N HIS A 19 5.07 -10.34 -5.11
CA HIS A 19 3.75 -9.77 -5.37
C HIS A 19 3.85 -8.27 -5.61
N GLY A 20 3.27 -7.79 -6.71
CA GLY A 20 3.24 -6.36 -7.02
C GLY A 20 2.05 -5.64 -6.40
N CYS A 21 2.28 -4.50 -5.76
CA CYS A 21 1.19 -3.59 -5.38
C CYS A 21 0.58 -2.94 -6.63
N LYS A 22 -0.74 -3.06 -6.81
CA LYS A 22 -1.42 -2.54 -8.01
C LYS A 22 -1.60 -1.02 -8.03
N ASN A 23 -1.25 -0.33 -6.94
CA ASN A 23 -1.28 1.13 -6.86
C ASN A 23 0.10 1.76 -7.12
N CYS A 24 1.15 1.34 -6.40
CA CYS A 24 2.49 1.92 -6.52
C CYS A 24 3.45 1.17 -7.44
N GLY A 25 3.15 -0.07 -7.82
CA GLY A 25 3.98 -0.86 -8.74
C GLY A 25 5.23 -1.48 -8.13
N PHE A 26 5.49 -1.31 -6.83
CA PHE A 26 6.63 -1.94 -6.15
C PHE A 26 6.37 -3.42 -5.81
N ALA A 27 7.48 -4.15 -5.65
CA ALA A 27 7.51 -5.56 -5.27
C ALA A 27 7.42 -5.75 -3.75
N PHE A 28 6.53 -6.63 -3.31
CA PHE A 28 6.29 -6.98 -1.91
C PHE A 28 6.15 -8.48 -1.73
N CYS A 29 6.32 -8.96 -0.50
CA CYS A 29 5.96 -10.34 -0.15
C CYS A 29 4.47 -10.42 0.24
N SER A 30 3.92 -11.63 0.28
CA SER A 30 2.53 -11.88 0.69
C SER A 30 2.21 -11.31 2.08
N SER A 31 3.16 -11.35 3.01
CA SER A 31 2.99 -10.79 4.37
C SER A 31 2.91 -9.26 4.40
N CYS A 32 3.59 -8.57 3.47
CA CYS A 32 3.60 -7.10 3.40
C CYS A 32 2.47 -6.54 2.51
N LEU A 33 1.69 -7.41 1.88
CA LEU A 33 0.57 -7.05 1.00
C LEU A 33 -0.77 -7.65 1.53
N PRO A 34 -1.16 -7.43 2.81
CA PRO A 34 -2.34 -8.09 3.38
C PRO A 34 -3.67 -7.44 2.97
N HIS A 35 -3.66 -6.18 2.53
CA HIS A 35 -4.88 -5.42 2.25
C HIS A 35 -5.29 -5.52 0.78
N LYS A 36 -6.61 -5.55 0.52
CA LYS A 36 -7.19 -5.48 -0.83
C LYS A 36 -8.17 -4.33 -0.88
N GLU A 37 -7.76 -3.25 -1.55
CA GLU A 37 -8.54 -2.02 -1.62
C GLU A 37 -9.03 -1.75 -3.05
N PRO A 38 -10.16 -1.05 -3.21
CA PRO A 38 -10.62 -0.61 -4.53
C PRO A 38 -9.63 0.40 -5.11
N VAL A 39 -8.90 0.00 -6.15
CA VAL A 39 -7.93 0.87 -6.80
C VAL A 39 -8.62 1.68 -7.90
N PRO A 40 -8.72 3.01 -7.80
CA PRO A 40 -9.41 3.82 -8.81
C PRO A 40 -8.75 3.75 -10.18
N LYS A 41 -7.42 3.58 -10.22
CA LYS A 41 -6.66 3.32 -11.46
C LYS A 41 -7.03 2.00 -12.18
N HIS A 42 -7.72 1.09 -11.50
CA HIS A 42 -8.10 -0.22 -12.01
C HIS A 42 -9.61 -0.43 -11.95
N ASN A 43 -10.37 0.61 -12.30
CA ASN A 43 -11.83 0.55 -12.36
C ASN A 43 -12.47 0.16 -11.01
N ASN A 44 -11.93 0.68 -9.90
CA ASN A 44 -12.35 0.37 -8.52
C ASN A 44 -12.33 -1.13 -8.17
N GLN A 45 -11.55 -1.94 -8.87
CA GLN A 45 -11.38 -3.34 -8.52
C GLN A 45 -10.61 -3.48 -7.20
N ARG A 46 -11.08 -4.40 -6.34
CA ARG A 46 -10.39 -4.73 -5.08
C ARG A 46 -9.12 -5.52 -5.37
N LEU A 47 -8.00 -4.81 -5.36
CA LEU A 47 -6.69 -5.34 -5.71
C LEU A 47 -5.75 -5.27 -4.51
N PRO A 48 -4.76 -6.18 -4.43
CA PRO A 48 -3.82 -6.18 -3.34
C PRO A 48 -2.94 -4.94 -3.37
N VAL A 49 -2.88 -4.24 -2.24
CA VAL A 49 -2.14 -3.00 -2.05
C VAL A 49 -1.27 -3.08 -0.79
N CYS A 50 -0.15 -2.35 -0.79
CA CYS A 50 0.69 -2.24 0.39
C CYS A 50 0.04 -1.32 1.44
N ILE A 51 0.47 -1.45 2.70
CA ILE A 51 -0.04 -0.66 3.84
C ILE A 51 -0.02 0.85 3.55
N ASN A 52 1.07 1.38 2.99
CA ASN A 52 1.16 2.79 2.64
C ASN A 52 0.10 3.21 1.61
N CYS A 53 -0.12 2.40 0.57
CA CYS A 53 -1.16 2.66 -0.41
C CYS A 53 -2.56 2.52 0.17
N HIS A 54 -2.77 1.53 1.05
CA HIS A 54 -4.03 1.36 1.77
C HIS A 54 -4.40 2.65 2.54
N LEU A 55 -3.47 3.22 3.32
CA LEU A 55 -3.69 4.46 4.07
C LEU A 55 -4.03 5.66 3.18
N ILE A 56 -3.41 5.74 1.99
CA ILE A 56 -3.69 6.80 1.01
C ILE A 56 -5.08 6.60 0.39
N LEU A 57 -5.41 5.38 -0.03
CA LEU A 57 -6.67 5.06 -0.73
C LEU A 57 -7.89 5.16 0.19
N THR A 58 -7.75 4.72 1.44
CA THR A 58 -8.81 4.82 2.46
C THR A 58 -8.97 6.24 3.01
N GLY A 59 -8.10 7.18 2.62
CA GLY A 59 -8.24 8.59 2.96
C GLY A 59 -7.87 8.95 4.39
N TYR A 60 -7.26 8.04 5.17
CA TYR A 60 -6.80 8.36 6.54
C TYR A 60 -5.87 9.57 6.57
N VAL A 61 -5.00 9.73 5.57
CA VAL A 61 -4.08 10.88 5.49
C VAL A 61 -4.83 12.20 5.29
N TYR A 62 -5.84 12.24 4.43
CA TYR A 62 -6.61 13.46 4.16
C TYR A 62 -7.49 13.86 5.33
N ILE A 63 -8.11 12.88 6.01
CA ILE A 63 -8.92 13.12 7.20
C ILE A 63 -8.04 13.59 8.36
N TYR A 64 -6.90 12.93 8.62
CA TYR A 64 -5.96 13.38 9.65
C TYR A 64 -5.43 14.77 9.36
N MET A 65 -5.03 15.06 8.13
CA MET A 65 -4.51 16.38 7.77
C MET A 65 -5.59 17.46 7.91
N TYR A 66 -6.83 17.16 7.49
CA TYR A 66 -7.95 18.10 7.63
C TYR A 66 -8.31 18.35 9.10
N ILE A 67 -8.43 17.30 9.91
CA ILE A 67 -8.68 17.41 11.36
C ILE A 67 -7.55 18.16 12.04
N TYR A 68 -6.28 17.83 11.74
CA TYR A 68 -5.13 18.47 12.35
C TYR A 68 -5.06 19.97 12.01
N VAL A 69 -5.32 20.34 10.75
CA VAL A 69 -5.44 21.75 10.34
C VAL A 69 -6.58 22.44 11.10
N TYR A 70 -7.75 21.80 11.21
CA TYR A 70 -8.90 22.38 11.92
C TYR A 70 -8.65 22.57 13.42
N VAL A 71 -7.99 21.59 14.06
CA VAL A 71 -7.66 21.63 15.49
C VAL A 71 -6.52 22.61 15.78
N CYS A 72 -5.52 22.75 14.90
CA CYS A 72 -4.45 23.75 15.08
C CYS A 72 -4.89 25.19 14.76
N LEU A 73 -6.00 25.40 14.06
CA LEU A 73 -6.56 26.72 13.77
C LEU A 73 -7.55 27.24 14.83
N ILE A 74 -7.88 26.43 15.84
CA ILE A 74 -8.72 26.77 17.00
C ILE A 74 -7.82 26.89 18.24
#